data_AF-A0A3N5TQQ2-F1
#
_entry.id   AF-A0A3N5TQQ2-F1
#
_cell.length_a   1.000
_cell.length_b   1.000
_cell.length_c   1.000
_cell.angle_alpha   90.00
_cell.angle_beta   90.00
_cell.angle_gamma   90.00
#
_symmetry.space_group_name_H-M   'P 1'
#
loop_
_entity.id
_entity.type
_entity.pdbx_description
1 polymer ?
#
loop_
_entity_poly.entity_id
_entity_poly.type
_entity_poly.pdbx_seq_one_letter_code
_entity_poly.pdbx_strand_id
1 'polypeptide(L)'
;MLAQAQTALASAGARVITTVSATDQLVSEDPTTQEQLATIVGEPTAPAEELPALAAEALALGLSPSTTVIGGEVLDGLLSAGFLAPIGSGPSQATLEEIGAPGQVIVVLSGGRGDQPVLAPEAFAVPLVDALAELDVPVAAGESLLTDYPFVGDVRSDGTVTVDDLDQTMGGAALVLGLEELLATGNGGAYGVKDGAEPLPPLP
;
A
#
# COMPACT_ATOMS: atom_id res chain seq x y z
N MET A 1 0.64 -12.23 -8.42
CA MET A 1 1.27 -11.33 -7.44
C MET A 1 0.64 -11.43 -6.06
N LEU A 2 -0.60 -10.98 -5.80
CA LEU A 2 -1.19 -11.00 -4.44
C LEU A 2 -1.07 -12.35 -3.72
N ALA A 3 -1.47 -13.44 -4.36
CA ALA A 3 -1.37 -14.78 -3.77
C ALA A 3 0.08 -15.19 -3.44
N GLN A 4 1.05 -14.74 -4.25
CA GLN A 4 2.47 -15.00 -4.04
C GLN A 4 2.99 -14.21 -2.83
N ALA A 5 2.65 -12.92 -2.74
CA ALA A 5 2.98 -12.08 -1.58
C ALA A 5 2.40 -12.65 -0.29
N GLN A 6 1.11 -13.00 -0.28
CA GLN A 6 0.46 -13.63 0.88
C GLN A 6 1.12 -14.96 1.27
N THR A 7 1.49 -15.79 0.29
CA THR A 7 2.16 -17.07 0.55
C THR A 7 3.56 -16.87 1.14
N ALA A 8 4.33 -15.92 0.62
CA ALA A 8 5.68 -15.62 1.12
C ALA A 8 5.63 -15.09 2.56
N LEU A 9 4.75 -14.11 2.82
CA LEU A 9 4.54 -13.53 4.15
C LEU A 9 4.07 -14.60 5.16
N ALA A 10 3.09 -15.43 4.79
CA ALA A 10 2.61 -16.51 5.65
C ALA A 10 3.71 -17.54 5.96
N SER A 11 4.56 -17.86 4.98
CA SER A 11 5.70 -18.77 5.17
C SER A 11 6.76 -18.18 6.11
N ALA A 12 6.88 -16.86 6.17
CA ALA A 12 7.73 -16.15 7.13
C ALA A 12 7.10 -16.01 8.53
N GLY A 13 5.87 -16.51 8.73
CA GLY A 13 5.15 -16.45 9.99
C GLY A 13 4.29 -15.17 10.18
N ALA A 14 4.17 -14.33 9.15
CA ALA A 14 3.28 -13.18 9.20
C ALA A 14 1.80 -13.61 9.09
N ARG A 15 0.92 -12.87 9.79
CA ARG A 15 -0.54 -13.03 9.70
C ARG A 15 -1.10 -11.87 8.87
N VAL A 16 -1.79 -12.18 7.78
CA VAL A 16 -2.54 -11.18 7.01
C VAL A 16 -3.79 -10.78 7.80
N ILE A 17 -3.87 -9.52 8.23
CA ILE A 17 -4.99 -8.98 9.01
C ILE A 17 -6.18 -8.70 8.08
N THR A 18 -5.93 -8.04 6.96
CA THR A 18 -6.92 -7.75 5.93
C THR A 18 -6.24 -7.57 4.57
N THR A 19 -7.02 -7.57 3.51
CA THR A 19 -6.56 -7.22 2.17
C THR A 19 -7.66 -6.42 1.47
N VAL A 20 -7.28 -5.27 0.93
CA VAL A 20 -8.20 -4.35 0.25
C VAL A 20 -7.59 -3.95 -1.09
N SER A 21 -8.45 -3.58 -2.04
CA SER A 21 -8.08 -3.04 -3.34
C SER A 21 -8.60 -1.62 -3.44
N ALA A 22 -7.78 -0.70 -3.94
CA ALA A 22 -8.26 0.58 -4.46
C ALA A 22 -9.22 0.34 -5.64
N THR A 23 -10.23 1.18 -5.77
CA THR A 23 -11.23 1.15 -6.84
C THR A 23 -11.15 2.38 -7.71
N ASP A 24 -11.83 2.36 -8.85
CA ASP A 24 -11.97 3.51 -9.76
C ASP A 24 -12.79 4.66 -9.16
N GLN A 25 -13.56 4.42 -8.08
CA GLN A 25 -14.32 5.45 -7.38
C GLN A 25 -13.43 6.56 -6.81
N LEU A 26 -12.16 6.24 -6.49
CA LEU A 26 -11.21 7.24 -6.00
C LEU A 26 -10.99 8.38 -7.00
N VAL A 27 -11.09 8.11 -8.30
CA VAL A 27 -10.90 9.09 -9.38
C VAL A 27 -12.21 9.43 -10.09
N SER A 28 -13.35 9.19 -9.44
CA SER A 28 -14.66 9.49 -10.01
C SER A 28 -14.85 10.98 -10.26
N GLU A 29 -15.42 11.32 -11.42
CA GLU A 29 -15.85 12.67 -11.77
C GLU A 29 -17.25 13.01 -11.23
N ASP A 30 -17.93 12.05 -10.59
CA ASP A 30 -19.27 12.30 -10.02
C ASP A 30 -19.18 13.22 -8.78
N PRO A 31 -19.90 14.36 -8.78
CA PRO A 31 -19.84 15.30 -7.66
C PRO A 31 -20.27 14.71 -6.31
N THR A 32 -21.18 13.73 -6.31
CA THR A 32 -21.64 13.08 -5.06
C THR A 32 -20.54 12.19 -4.50
N THR A 33 -19.88 11.40 -5.36
CA THR A 33 -18.71 10.60 -4.98
C THR A 33 -17.59 11.49 -4.44
N GLN A 34 -17.31 12.63 -5.09
CA GLN A 34 -16.28 13.57 -4.65
C GLN A 34 -16.59 14.19 -3.29
N GLU A 35 -17.82 14.65 -3.07
CA GLU A 35 -18.27 15.20 -1.78
C GLU A 35 -18.18 14.15 -0.66
N GLN A 36 -18.49 12.89 -0.97
CA GLN A 36 -18.37 11.79 -0.03
C GLN A 36 -16.91 11.51 0.33
N LEU A 37 -16.00 11.47 -0.66
CA LEU A 37 -14.57 11.28 -0.41
C LEU A 37 -14.00 12.44 0.42
N ALA A 38 -14.31 13.68 0.04
CA ALA A 38 -13.93 14.90 0.75
C ALA A 38 -14.37 14.88 2.22
N THR A 39 -15.59 14.37 2.48
CA THR A 39 -16.11 14.21 3.85
C THR A 39 -15.33 13.16 4.64
N ILE A 40 -15.02 12.01 4.03
CA ILE A 40 -14.27 10.92 4.69
C ILE A 40 -12.85 11.37 5.05
N VAL A 41 -12.18 12.11 4.17
CA VAL A 41 -10.82 12.59 4.40
C VAL A 41 -10.77 13.85 5.27
N GLY A 42 -11.93 14.45 5.58
CA GLY A 42 -12.03 15.64 6.42
C GLY A 42 -11.72 16.96 5.71
N GLU A 43 -11.65 16.97 4.37
CA GLU A 43 -11.28 18.12 3.54
C GLU A 43 -12.42 18.52 2.57
N PRO A 44 -13.54 19.08 3.07
CA PRO A 44 -14.74 19.35 2.28
C PRO A 44 -14.57 20.42 1.19
N THR A 45 -13.46 21.16 1.20
CA THR A 45 -13.15 22.22 0.23
C THR A 45 -12.01 21.88 -0.72
N ALA A 46 -11.44 20.68 -0.61
CA ALA A 46 -10.34 20.26 -1.48
C ALA A 46 -10.79 20.14 -2.95
N PRO A 47 -9.94 20.51 -3.91
CA PRO A 47 -10.15 20.20 -5.32
C PRO A 47 -10.29 18.69 -5.55
N ALA A 48 -11.13 18.30 -6.52
CA ALA A 48 -11.42 16.91 -6.80
C ALA A 48 -10.16 16.10 -7.17
N GLU A 49 -9.22 16.74 -7.87
CA GLU A 49 -7.94 16.18 -8.27
C GLU A 49 -6.98 15.88 -7.09
N GLU A 50 -7.18 16.52 -5.94
CA GLU A 50 -6.37 16.31 -4.72
C GLU A 50 -6.94 15.23 -3.82
N LEU A 51 -8.24 14.90 -3.95
CA LEU A 51 -8.94 13.95 -3.08
C LEU A 51 -8.30 12.55 -3.02
N PRO A 52 -7.81 11.96 -4.13
CA PRO A 52 -7.11 10.68 -4.07
C PRO A 52 -5.87 10.71 -3.17
N ALA A 53 -5.05 11.76 -3.28
CA ALA A 53 -3.84 11.92 -2.48
C ALA A 53 -4.18 12.17 -1.00
N LEU A 54 -5.17 13.02 -0.73
CA LEU A 54 -5.68 13.25 0.63
C LEU A 54 -6.25 11.97 1.26
N ALA A 55 -6.90 11.11 0.48
CA ALA A 55 -7.39 9.82 0.95
C ALA A 55 -6.25 8.86 1.31
N ALA A 56 -5.18 8.87 0.51
CA ALA A 56 -3.97 8.11 0.80
C ALA A 56 -3.28 8.60 2.09
N GLU A 57 -3.15 9.91 2.28
CA GLU A 57 -2.60 10.51 3.50
C GLU A 57 -3.45 10.21 4.75
N ALA A 58 -4.77 10.39 4.65
CA ALA A 58 -5.70 10.08 5.73
C ALA A 58 -5.65 8.58 6.10
N LEU A 59 -5.52 7.71 5.10
CA LEU A 59 -5.34 6.28 5.33
C LEU A 59 -4.00 5.99 6.01
N ALA A 60 -2.90 6.60 5.56
CA ALA A 60 -1.57 6.44 6.18
C ALA A 60 -1.57 6.86 7.66
N LEU A 61 -2.20 8.00 7.97
CA LEU A 61 -2.37 8.47 9.35
C LEU A 61 -3.13 7.44 10.20
N GLY A 62 -4.20 6.88 9.66
CA GLY A 62 -4.97 5.83 10.33
C GLY A 62 -4.17 4.54 10.55
N LEU A 63 -3.33 4.16 9.58
CA LEU A 63 -2.50 2.95 9.66
C LEU A 63 -1.28 3.13 10.57
N SER A 64 -0.95 4.35 10.99
CA SER A 64 0.19 4.62 11.85
C SER A 64 -0.16 4.45 13.34
N PRO A 65 0.65 3.70 14.10
CA PRO A 65 0.47 3.55 15.55
C PRO A 65 0.79 4.82 16.34
N SER A 66 1.43 5.80 15.69
CA SER A 66 1.88 7.05 16.31
C SER A 66 0.78 8.12 16.35
N THR A 67 -0.35 7.91 15.68
CA THR A 67 -1.44 8.87 15.60
C THR A 67 -2.55 8.53 16.59
N THR A 68 -3.33 9.54 16.97
CA THR A 68 -4.58 9.35 17.75
C THR A 68 -5.78 9.07 16.85
N VAL A 69 -5.58 9.03 15.53
CA VAL A 69 -6.63 8.72 14.56
C VAL A 69 -6.81 7.20 14.56
N ILE A 70 -8.02 6.74 14.83
CA ILE A 70 -8.29 5.30 14.82
C ILE A 70 -8.31 4.87 13.34
N GLY A 71 -7.31 4.11 12.90
CA GLY A 71 -7.20 3.64 11.52
C GLY A 71 -8.41 2.92 10.98
N GLY A 72 -9.13 2.24 11.88
CA GLY A 72 -10.41 1.61 11.58
C GLY A 72 -11.44 2.59 11.02
N GLU A 73 -11.49 3.86 11.44
CA GLU A 73 -12.54 4.81 11.02
C GLU A 73 -12.38 5.26 9.57
N VAL A 74 -11.18 5.68 9.16
CA VAL A 74 -10.91 6.10 7.77
C VAL A 74 -11.05 4.90 6.84
N LEU A 75 -10.47 3.75 7.21
CA LEU A 75 -10.58 2.53 6.42
C LEU A 75 -12.03 2.05 6.30
N ASP A 76 -12.81 2.07 7.38
CA ASP A 76 -14.24 1.72 7.36
C ASP A 76 -15.04 2.69 6.50
N GLY A 77 -14.76 4.00 6.59
CA GLY A 77 -15.36 5.01 5.72
C GLY A 77 -15.10 4.74 4.24
N LEU A 78 -13.84 4.49 3.87
CA LEU A 78 -13.45 4.18 2.50
C LEU A 78 -14.03 2.86 1.99
N LEU A 79 -14.11 1.82 2.84
CA LEU A 79 -14.72 0.54 2.51
C LEU A 79 -16.25 0.67 2.34
N SER A 80 -16.91 1.35 3.27
CA SER A 80 -18.37 1.53 3.27
C SER A 80 -18.84 2.39 2.10
N ALA A 81 -18.02 3.35 1.66
CA ALA A 81 -18.30 4.18 0.49
C ALA A 81 -17.86 3.53 -0.84
N GLY A 82 -17.14 2.40 -0.79
CA GLY A 82 -16.71 1.68 -1.98
C GLY A 82 -15.46 2.24 -2.66
N PHE A 83 -14.74 3.19 -2.04
CA PHE A 83 -13.43 3.66 -2.51
C PHE A 83 -12.37 2.57 -2.40
N LEU A 84 -12.47 1.77 -1.34
CA LEU A 84 -11.72 0.52 -1.18
C LEU A 84 -12.70 -0.66 -1.24
N ALA A 85 -12.27 -1.76 -1.86
CA ALA A 85 -13.02 -3.00 -1.92
C ALA A 85 -12.26 -4.11 -1.18
N PRO A 86 -12.91 -4.86 -0.27
CA PRO A 86 -12.26 -5.98 0.39
C PRO A 86 -11.98 -7.11 -0.60
N ILE A 87 -10.79 -7.70 -0.50
CA ILE A 87 -10.47 -8.95 -1.22
C ILE A 87 -10.80 -10.12 -0.30
N GLY A 88 -11.90 -10.83 -0.61
CA GLY A 88 -12.41 -11.94 0.21
C GLY A 88 -13.54 -11.49 1.13
N SER A 89 -13.52 -11.94 2.39
CA SER A 89 -14.61 -11.70 3.36
C SER A 89 -14.65 -10.28 3.93
N GLY A 90 -13.61 -9.48 3.70
CA GLY A 90 -13.43 -8.17 4.31
C GLY A 90 -13.09 -8.22 5.81
N PRO A 91 -12.62 -7.09 6.39
CA PRO A 91 -12.31 -7.02 7.81
C PRO A 91 -13.60 -7.02 8.65
N SER A 92 -13.58 -7.74 9.77
CA SER A 92 -14.64 -7.61 10.79
C SER A 92 -14.46 -6.32 11.59
N GLN A 93 -15.46 -5.90 12.38
CA GLN A 93 -15.32 -4.75 13.28
C GLN A 93 -14.13 -4.91 14.24
N ALA A 94 -13.96 -6.10 14.83
CA ALA A 94 -12.82 -6.39 15.69
C ALA A 94 -11.49 -6.31 14.94
N THR A 95 -11.48 -6.66 13.65
CA THR A 95 -10.31 -6.51 12.79
C THR A 95 -10.00 -5.04 12.51
N LEU A 96 -11.02 -4.22 12.26
CA LEU A 96 -10.86 -2.77 12.06
C LEU A 96 -10.29 -2.09 13.30
N GLU A 97 -10.67 -2.54 14.51
CA GLU A 97 -10.13 -2.06 15.78
C GLU A 97 -8.66 -2.47 16.02
N GLU A 98 -8.20 -3.56 15.40
CA GLU A 98 -6.79 -3.99 15.45
C GLU A 98 -5.90 -3.20 14.48
N ILE A 99 -6.45 -2.61 13.41
CA ILE A 99 -5.67 -1.94 12.36
C ILE A 99 -5.05 -0.64 12.88
N GLY A 100 -3.79 -0.42 12.55
CA GLY A 100 -2.97 0.69 13.06
C GLY A 100 -2.26 0.36 14.38
N ALA A 101 -2.41 -0.86 14.91
CA ALA A 101 -1.66 -1.27 16.10
C ALA A 101 -0.15 -1.45 15.81
N PRO A 102 0.74 -1.28 16.81
CA PRO A 102 2.18 -1.50 16.65
C PRO A 102 2.52 -2.89 16.13
N GLY A 103 3.58 -2.97 15.31
CA GLY A 103 4.09 -4.24 14.75
C GLY A 103 3.36 -4.71 13.48
N GLN A 104 2.56 -3.85 12.87
CA GLN A 104 1.95 -4.09 11.56
C GLN A 104 2.85 -3.59 10.43
N VAL A 105 2.77 -4.29 9.30
CA VAL A 105 3.47 -3.95 8.06
C VAL A 105 2.42 -3.74 6.98
N ILE A 106 2.58 -2.70 6.17
CA ILE A 106 1.71 -2.42 5.03
C ILE A 106 2.41 -2.88 3.74
N VAL A 107 1.69 -3.60 2.88
CA VAL A 107 2.21 -4.05 1.59
C VAL A 107 1.30 -3.50 0.49
N VAL A 108 1.83 -2.58 -0.32
CA VAL A 108 1.13 -1.93 -1.42
C VAL A 108 1.49 -2.65 -2.73
N LEU A 109 0.48 -3.08 -3.46
CA LEU A 109 0.67 -3.90 -4.66
C LEU A 109 0.14 -3.18 -5.89
N SER A 110 0.87 -3.24 -7.01
CA SER A 110 0.41 -2.68 -8.27
C SER A 110 -0.86 -3.37 -8.80
N GLY A 111 -1.73 -2.60 -9.48
CA GLY A 111 -3.08 -3.00 -9.88
C GLY A 111 -3.19 -4.02 -11.03
N GLY A 112 -2.12 -4.74 -11.37
CA GLY A 112 -2.10 -5.73 -12.46
C GLY A 112 -1.42 -5.24 -13.74
N ARG A 113 -1.66 -5.94 -14.85
CA ARG A 113 -1.00 -5.75 -16.16
C ARG A 113 -1.73 -4.71 -17.01
N GLY A 114 -0.99 -3.98 -17.83
CA GLY A 114 -1.48 -2.93 -18.71
C GLY A 114 -0.52 -1.75 -18.75
N ASP A 115 -0.60 -0.94 -19.81
CA ASP A 115 0.22 0.25 -20.05
C ASP A 115 -0.35 1.53 -19.41
N GLN A 116 -1.64 1.56 -19.09
CA GLN A 116 -2.29 2.64 -18.35
C GLN A 116 -3.18 2.10 -17.21
N PRO A 117 -2.77 2.25 -15.95
CA PRO A 117 -3.65 1.92 -14.83
C PRO A 117 -4.79 2.95 -14.75
N VAL A 118 -6.00 2.48 -14.40
CA VAL A 118 -7.18 3.34 -14.20
C VAL A 118 -6.93 4.37 -13.09
N LEU A 119 -6.20 3.96 -12.06
CA LEU A 119 -5.70 4.80 -11.00
C LEU A 119 -4.18 4.92 -11.15
N ALA A 120 -3.70 6.09 -11.55
CA ALA A 120 -2.27 6.36 -11.65
C ALA A 120 -1.60 6.18 -10.27
N PRO A 121 -0.39 5.58 -10.18
CA PRO A 121 0.31 5.43 -8.91
C PRO A 121 0.44 6.75 -8.14
N GLU A 122 0.72 7.85 -8.85
CA GLU A 122 0.91 9.20 -8.32
C GLU A 122 -0.37 9.79 -7.73
N ALA A 123 -1.54 9.28 -8.12
CA ALA A 123 -2.80 9.74 -7.55
C ALA A 123 -3.06 9.14 -6.16
N PHE A 124 -2.52 7.97 -5.82
CA PHE A 124 -2.88 7.29 -4.57
C PHE A 124 -1.76 6.47 -3.95
N ALA A 125 -1.13 5.57 -4.71
CA ALA A 125 -0.14 4.64 -4.16
C ALA A 125 1.15 5.35 -3.73
N VAL A 126 1.65 6.31 -4.51
CA VAL A 126 2.84 7.10 -4.17
C VAL A 126 2.57 7.95 -2.91
N PRO A 127 1.51 8.81 -2.85
CA PRO A 127 1.20 9.53 -1.61
C PRO A 127 1.02 8.62 -0.39
N LEU A 128 0.42 7.43 -0.57
CA LEU A 128 0.22 6.48 0.52
C LEU A 128 1.55 5.95 1.05
N VAL A 129 2.44 5.49 0.16
CA VAL A 129 3.74 4.93 0.56
C VAL A 129 4.61 6.00 1.19
N ASP A 130 4.65 7.21 0.62
CA ASP A 130 5.43 8.32 1.16
C ASP A 130 4.92 8.72 2.55
N ALA A 131 3.61 8.90 2.73
CA ALA A 131 3.04 9.24 4.03
C ALA A 131 3.28 8.14 5.08
N LEU A 132 3.22 6.85 4.69
CA LEU A 132 3.54 5.75 5.60
C LEU A 132 5.02 5.76 6.01
N ALA A 133 5.92 5.99 5.05
CA ALA A 133 7.36 6.08 5.32
C ALA A 133 7.69 7.26 6.23
N GLU A 134 7.11 8.44 5.99
CA GLU A 134 7.26 9.64 6.84
C GLU A 134 6.74 9.43 8.27
N LEU A 135 5.74 8.56 8.44
CA LEU A 135 5.16 8.18 9.73
C LEU A 135 5.89 7.01 10.42
N ASP A 136 7.05 6.60 9.90
CA ASP A 136 7.84 5.46 10.36
C ASP A 136 7.02 4.13 10.38
N VAL A 137 6.03 4.00 9.50
CA VAL A 137 5.25 2.77 9.35
C VAL A 137 5.99 1.84 8.39
N PRO A 138 6.31 0.59 8.81
CA PRO A 138 6.99 -0.36 7.93
C PRO A 138 6.14 -0.64 6.68
N VAL A 139 6.65 -0.23 5.52
CA VAL A 139 5.95 -0.35 4.25
C VAL A 139 6.81 -1.05 3.20
N ALA A 140 6.17 -1.95 2.46
CA ALA A 140 6.72 -2.52 1.24
C ALA A 140 5.79 -2.24 0.06
N ALA A 141 6.38 -2.09 -1.13
CA ALA A 141 5.67 -1.99 -2.38
C ALA A 141 6.12 -3.10 -3.33
N GLY A 142 5.21 -3.63 -4.15
CA GLY A 142 5.57 -4.65 -5.12
C GLY A 142 4.74 -4.61 -6.39
N GLU A 143 5.39 -5.00 -7.48
CA GLU A 143 4.75 -5.16 -8.78
C GLU A 143 5.04 -6.54 -9.38
N SER A 144 4.33 -6.86 -10.46
CA SER A 144 4.62 -8.06 -11.25
C SER A 144 5.80 -7.78 -12.17
N LEU A 145 6.55 -8.84 -12.50
CA LEU A 145 7.56 -8.77 -13.56
C LEU A 145 6.98 -8.26 -14.89
N LEU A 146 5.68 -8.49 -15.10
CA LEU A 146 4.93 -8.11 -16.31
C LEU A 146 4.12 -6.81 -16.13
N THR A 147 4.39 -6.02 -15.10
CA THR A 147 3.90 -4.65 -14.99
C THR A 147 4.67 -3.75 -15.95
N ASP A 148 3.95 -3.03 -16.81
CA ASP A 148 4.50 -2.23 -17.92
C ASP A 148 4.64 -0.72 -17.60
N TYR A 149 4.11 -0.26 -16.45
CA TYR A 149 4.25 1.11 -15.93
C TYR A 149 5.21 1.15 -14.71
N PRO A 150 5.88 2.28 -14.43
CA PRO A 150 6.99 2.35 -13.47
C PRO A 150 6.59 2.38 -11.98
N PHE A 151 5.71 1.49 -11.52
CA PHE A 151 5.15 1.55 -10.16
C PHE A 151 6.19 1.50 -9.03
N VAL A 152 7.06 0.46 -8.98
CA VAL A 152 8.09 0.36 -7.93
C VAL A 152 9.17 1.44 -8.01
N GLY A 153 9.37 2.02 -9.19
CA GLY A 153 10.26 3.17 -9.36
C GLY A 153 9.66 4.42 -8.73
N ASP A 154 8.36 4.64 -8.94
CA ASP A 154 7.64 5.84 -8.49
C ASP A 154 7.38 5.85 -6.98
N VAL A 155 7.07 4.69 -6.38
CA VAL A 155 6.77 4.56 -4.93
C VAL A 155 8.03 4.38 -4.07
N ARG A 156 9.23 4.43 -4.66
CA ARG A 156 10.47 4.20 -3.93
C ARG A 156 10.82 5.42 -3.09
N SER A 157 10.83 5.25 -1.78
CA SER A 157 11.31 6.23 -0.82
C SER A 157 12.26 5.61 0.22
N ASP A 158 13.02 6.47 0.91
CA ASP A 158 13.93 6.04 1.97
C ASP A 158 13.13 5.28 3.06
N GLY A 159 13.65 4.13 3.50
CA GLY A 159 12.94 3.31 4.49
C GLY A 159 11.83 2.42 3.93
N THR A 160 11.72 2.26 2.61
CA THR A 160 10.72 1.37 1.98
C THR A 160 11.34 0.16 1.31
N VAL A 161 10.62 -0.96 1.31
CA VAL A 161 11.03 -2.19 0.60
C VAL A 161 10.28 -2.27 -0.73
N THR A 162 10.98 -2.22 -1.86
CA THR A 162 10.34 -2.35 -3.19
C THR A 162 10.75 -3.66 -3.86
N VAL A 163 9.81 -4.37 -4.48
CA VAL A 163 10.07 -5.64 -5.20
C VAL A 163 9.44 -5.65 -6.59
N ASP A 164 10.24 -5.73 -7.64
CA ASP A 164 9.78 -5.57 -9.04
C ASP A 164 9.31 -6.85 -9.75
N ASP A 165 9.55 -8.01 -9.13
CA ASP A 165 9.21 -9.34 -9.66
C ASP A 165 8.43 -10.16 -8.62
N LEU A 166 7.55 -9.53 -7.85
CA LEU A 166 6.87 -10.13 -6.70
C LEU A 166 5.93 -11.30 -7.07
N ASP A 167 5.60 -11.46 -8.34
CA ASP A 167 4.90 -12.64 -8.84
C ASP A 167 5.81 -13.86 -9.06
N GLN A 168 7.12 -13.73 -8.89
CA GLN A 168 8.11 -14.81 -8.90
C GLN A 168 8.42 -15.31 -7.48
N THR A 169 8.91 -16.54 -7.39
CA THR A 169 9.37 -17.12 -6.11
C THR A 169 10.49 -16.29 -5.48
N MET A 170 11.43 -15.79 -6.29
CA MET A 170 12.55 -14.98 -5.81
C MET A 170 12.07 -13.64 -5.26
N GLY A 171 11.19 -12.93 -5.97
CA GLY A 171 10.56 -11.70 -5.46
C GLY A 171 9.82 -11.91 -4.13
N GLY A 172 9.12 -13.03 -3.96
CA GLY A 172 8.50 -13.36 -2.66
C GLY A 172 9.52 -13.50 -1.53
N ALA A 173 10.68 -14.12 -1.78
CA ALA A 173 11.76 -14.22 -0.80
C ALA A 173 12.42 -12.85 -0.53
N ALA A 174 12.59 -12.04 -1.58
CA ALA A 174 13.12 -10.69 -1.48
C ALA A 174 12.24 -9.79 -0.61
N LEU A 175 10.92 -9.87 -0.77
CA LEU A 175 9.96 -9.15 0.08
C LEU A 175 10.16 -9.49 1.56
N VAL A 176 10.28 -10.79 1.88
CA VAL A 176 10.45 -11.24 3.27
C VAL A 176 11.78 -10.75 3.85
N LEU A 177 12.88 -10.91 3.13
CA LEU A 177 14.21 -10.50 3.58
C LEU A 177 14.31 -8.97 3.72
N GLY A 178 13.76 -8.22 2.76
CA GLY A 178 13.71 -6.77 2.81
C GLY A 178 12.91 -6.27 4.00
N LEU A 179 11.74 -6.89 4.28
CA LEU A 179 10.94 -6.55 5.45
C LEU A 179 11.64 -6.91 6.76
N GLU A 180 12.36 -8.04 6.81
CA GLU A 180 13.17 -8.41 7.99
C GLU A 180 14.25 -7.36 8.28
N GLU A 181 14.99 -6.93 7.25
CA GLU A 181 16.01 -5.88 7.37
C GLU A 181 15.38 -4.54 7.77
N LEU A 182 14.27 -4.14 7.13
CA LEU A 182 13.54 -2.93 7.46
C LEU A 182 13.13 -2.89 8.94
N LEU A 183 12.57 -4.01 9.45
CA LEU A 183 12.16 -4.10 10.85
C LEU A 183 13.35 -4.13 11.82
N ALA A 184 14.51 -4.63 11.38
CA ALA A 184 15.71 -4.74 12.21
C ALA A 184 16.54 -3.45 12.27
N THR A 185 16.65 -2.73 11.15
CA THR A 185 17.58 -1.60 11.00
C THR A 185 16.91 -0.29 10.60
N GLY A 186 15.62 -0.32 10.24
CA GLY A 186 14.90 0.83 9.69
C GLY A 186 15.25 1.11 8.22
N ASN A 187 16.09 0.29 7.59
CA ASN A 187 16.50 0.48 6.20
C ASN A 187 15.73 -0.48 5.29
N GLY A 188 15.01 0.10 4.34
CA GLY A 188 14.41 -0.66 3.25
C GLY A 188 15.43 -1.03 2.17
N GLY A 189 14.94 -1.39 1.00
CA GLY A 189 15.77 -1.78 -0.13
C GLY A 189 14.97 -1.98 -1.41
N ALA A 190 15.62 -1.84 -2.55
CA ALA A 190 15.02 -2.11 -3.85
C ALA A 190 15.47 -3.47 -4.36
N TYR A 191 14.55 -4.37 -4.69
CA TYR A 191 14.88 -5.75 -5.06
C TYR A 191 14.14 -6.18 -6.34
N GLY A 192 14.71 -7.18 -7.00
CA GLY A 192 14.16 -7.76 -8.22
C GLY A 192 15.18 -7.74 -9.36
N VAL A 193 14.69 -7.54 -10.58
CA VAL A 193 15.46 -7.70 -11.83
C VAL A 193 15.32 -6.51 -12.80
N LYS A 194 14.47 -5.53 -12.50
CA LYS A 194 14.32 -4.30 -13.30
C LYS A 194 15.34 -3.24 -12.86
N ASP A 195 15.36 -2.14 -13.59
CA ASP A 195 16.33 -1.07 -13.37
C ASP A 195 16.23 -0.49 -11.95
N GLY A 196 17.39 -0.34 -11.32
CA GLY A 196 17.51 0.19 -9.97
C GLY A 196 17.21 -0.80 -8.84
N ALA A 197 17.03 -2.10 -9.14
CA ALA A 197 17.01 -3.17 -8.14
C ALA A 197 18.42 -3.55 -7.68
N GLU A 198 18.54 -3.86 -6.39
CA GLU A 198 19.71 -4.46 -5.76
C GLU A 198 19.58 -5.99 -5.79
N PRO A 199 20.62 -6.70 -6.25
CA PRO A 199 20.59 -8.15 -6.29
C PRO A 199 20.63 -8.76 -4.89
N LEU A 200 19.91 -9.87 -4.70
CA LEU A 200 19.99 -10.70 -3.50
C LEU A 200 20.66 -12.05 -3.81
N PRO A 201 21.73 -12.44 -3.06
CA PRO A 201 22.42 -11.66 -2.04
C PRO A 201 23.22 -10.48 -2.64
N PRO A 202 23.56 -9.45 -1.82
CA PRO A 202 24.34 -8.31 -2.29
C PRO A 202 25.65 -8.75 -2.93
N LEU A 203 26.06 -8.03 -3.98
CA LEU A 203 27.31 -8.33 -4.68
C LEU A 203 28.51 -8.07 -3.76
N PRO A 204 29.54 -8.93 -3.80
CA PRO A 204 30.75 -8.79 -2.99
C PRO A 204 31.65 -7.62 -3.44
#